data_AF-A0A6N7D9T3-F1
#
_entry.id   AF-A0A6N7D9T3-F1
#
_cell.length_a   1.000
_cell.length_b   1.000
_cell.length_c   1.000
_cell.angle_alpha   90.00
_cell.angle_beta   90.00
_cell.angle_gamma   90.00
#
_symmetry.space_group_name_H-M   'P 1'
#
loop_
_entity.id
_entity.type
_entity.pdbx_description
1 polymer ?
#
loop_
_entity_poly.entity_id
_entity_poly.type
_entity_poly.pdbx_seq_one_letter_code
_entity_poly.pdbx_strand_id
1 'polypeptide(L)'
;MPVRPLLATALLPSLLLAGCDIPIPGLGPDPRVVQREAEAKAIGGACRHALRGIEDCFTLNPKAPKALVFAGWKDMDQYMRENKLDGTPSVLGRSEPAKPAADRARRGEDTDRS
;
A
#
# COMPACT_ATOMS: atom_id res chain seq x y z
N MET A 1 -23.20 -8.85 55.16
CA MET A 1 -22.66 -9.97 54.36
C MET A 1 -21.43 -9.45 53.62
N PRO A 2 -20.23 -10.02 53.84
CA PRO A 2 -19.00 -9.52 53.24
C PRO A 2 -19.01 -9.82 51.73
N VAL A 3 -19.01 -8.77 50.91
CA VAL A 3 -18.91 -8.88 49.45
C VAL A 3 -17.52 -9.43 49.14
N ARG A 4 -17.50 -10.66 48.64
CA ARG A 4 -16.31 -11.49 48.41
C ARG A 4 -15.25 -10.75 47.56
N PRO A 5 -13.96 -10.75 47.96
CA PRO A 5 -12.87 -10.12 47.21
C PRO A 5 -12.55 -10.83 45.89
N LEU A 6 -13.18 -11.99 45.65
CA LEU A 6 -13.06 -12.81 44.44
C LEU A 6 -13.66 -12.16 43.18
N LEU A 7 -14.56 -11.19 43.32
CA LEU A 7 -15.08 -10.46 42.16
C LEU A 7 -14.08 -9.44 41.63
N ALA A 8 -13.19 -8.90 42.47
CA ALA A 8 -12.21 -7.90 42.06
C ALA A 8 -11.03 -8.52 41.26
N THR A 9 -10.69 -9.79 41.51
CA THR A 9 -9.59 -10.48 40.82
C THR A 9 -9.96 -10.92 39.40
N ALA A 10 -11.25 -11.05 39.07
CA ALA A 10 -11.71 -11.44 37.74
C ALA A 10 -11.84 -10.27 36.74
N LEU A 11 -11.86 -9.01 37.20
CA LEU A 11 -11.97 -7.83 36.33
C LEU A 11 -10.62 -7.30 35.81
N LEU A 12 -9.50 -7.61 36.47
CA LEU A 12 -8.16 -7.23 36.00
C LEU A 12 -7.75 -7.87 34.66
N PRO A 13 -7.93 -9.20 34.43
CA PRO A 13 -7.48 -9.83 33.19
C PRO A 13 -8.32 -9.43 31.97
N SER A 14 -9.59 -9.05 32.14
CA SER A 14 -10.44 -8.57 31.05
C SER A 14 -10.09 -7.16 30.58
N LEU A 15 -9.55 -6.30 31.46
CA LEU A 15 -9.00 -5.00 31.06
C LEU A 15 -7.71 -5.13 30.23
N LEU A 16 -6.90 -6.17 30.48
CA LEU A 16 -5.66 -6.42 29.74
C LEU A 16 -5.90 -6.93 28.30
N LEU A 17 -7.06 -7.55 28.03
CA LEU A 17 -7.40 -8.02 26.67
C LEU A 17 -8.04 -6.95 25.77
N ALA A 18 -8.49 -5.83 26.32
CA ALA A 18 -9.08 -4.74 25.53
C ALA A 18 -8.04 -3.88 24.78
N GLY A 19 -6.74 -4.15 24.93
CA GLY A 19 -5.65 -3.33 24.39
C GLY A 19 -5.14 -3.69 22.98
N CYS A 20 -5.69 -4.69 22.31
CA CYS A 20 -5.11 -5.17 21.03
C CYS A 20 -5.40 -4.28 19.81
N ASP A 21 -6.30 -3.30 19.91
CA ASP A 21 -6.65 -2.39 18.80
C ASP A 21 -6.58 -0.90 19.20
N ILE A 22 -6.09 -0.60 20.41
CA ILE A 22 -6.01 0.79 20.89
C ILE A 22 -4.64 1.34 20.47
N PRO A 23 -4.59 2.42 19.64
CA PRO A 23 -3.34 3.08 19.31
C PRO A 23 -2.71 3.60 20.59
N ILE A 24 -1.54 3.06 20.94
CA ILE A 24 -0.78 3.44 22.13
C ILE A 24 -0.34 4.90 21.95
N PRO A 25 -0.70 5.82 22.87
CA PRO A 25 -0.25 7.20 22.79
C PRO A 25 1.28 7.28 22.77
N GLY A 26 1.85 7.74 21.65
CA GLY A 26 3.31 7.86 21.45
C GLY A 26 3.94 6.85 20.49
N LEU A 27 3.23 5.76 20.16
CA LEU A 27 3.59 4.87 19.05
C LEU A 27 2.72 5.30 17.86
N GLY A 28 3.30 6.06 16.94
CA GLY A 28 2.60 6.53 15.75
C GLY A 28 1.97 5.39 14.91
N PRO A 29 1.21 5.73 13.87
CA PRO A 29 0.61 4.73 12.98
C PRO A 29 1.65 3.73 12.48
N ASP A 30 1.24 2.47 12.31
CA ASP A 30 2.12 1.37 11.89
C ASP A 30 3.00 1.83 10.70
N PRO A 31 4.33 1.72 10.80
CA PRO A 31 5.24 2.18 9.76
C PRO A 31 4.91 1.63 8.36
N ARG A 32 4.40 0.40 8.27
CA ARG A 32 4.00 -0.21 6.99
C ARG A 32 2.77 0.46 6.39
N VAL A 33 1.83 0.92 7.23
CA VAL A 33 0.68 1.69 6.76
C VAL A 33 1.16 3.03 6.20
N VAL A 34 1.97 3.77 6.97
CA VAL A 34 2.54 5.05 6.52
C VAL A 34 3.31 4.90 5.21
N GLN A 35 4.12 3.84 5.08
CA GLN A 35 4.83 3.56 3.84
C GLN A 35 3.88 3.26 2.68
N ARG A 36 2.85 2.43 2.89
CA ARG A 36 1.85 2.15 1.82
C ARG A 36 1.11 3.43 1.38
N GLU A 37 0.83 4.33 2.30
CA GLU A 37 0.19 5.60 1.97
C GLU A 37 1.11 6.53 1.18
N ALA A 38 2.38 6.62 1.60
CA ALA A 38 3.40 7.40 0.91
C ALA A 38 3.65 6.86 -0.51
N GLU A 39 3.78 5.55 -0.67
CA GLU A 39 3.92 4.87 -1.96
C GLU A 39 2.73 5.16 -2.88
N ALA A 40 1.50 5.08 -2.36
CA ALA A 40 0.31 5.36 -3.16
C ALA A 40 0.28 6.81 -3.68
N LYS A 41 0.63 7.78 -2.83
CA LYS A 41 0.74 9.19 -3.25
C LYS A 41 1.87 9.40 -4.27
N ALA A 42 3.01 8.76 -4.06
CA ALA A 42 4.13 8.82 -5.00
C ALA A 42 3.76 8.29 -6.39
N ILE A 43 3.06 7.15 -6.43
CA ILE A 43 2.51 6.57 -7.67
C ILE A 43 1.60 7.57 -8.39
N GLY A 44 0.66 8.18 -7.66
CA GLY A 44 -0.26 9.18 -8.22
C GLY A 44 0.45 10.39 -8.81
N GLY A 45 1.43 10.93 -8.08
CA GLY A 45 2.23 12.06 -8.55
C GLY A 45 3.05 11.71 -9.80
N ALA A 46 3.77 10.59 -9.78
CA ALA A 46 4.53 10.12 -10.94
C ALA A 46 3.62 9.94 -12.17
N CYS A 47 2.42 9.43 -11.96
CA CYS A 47 1.40 9.27 -12.99
C CYS A 47 0.98 10.59 -13.64
N ARG A 48 0.75 11.64 -12.85
CA ARG A 48 0.42 12.96 -13.39
C ARG A 48 1.59 13.55 -14.16
N HIS A 49 2.79 13.45 -13.60
CA HIS A 49 4.01 13.90 -14.26
C HIS A 49 4.25 13.15 -15.58
N ALA A 50 3.83 11.89 -15.65
CA ALA A 50 3.84 11.07 -16.86
C ALA A 50 2.76 11.43 -17.89
N LEU A 51 1.98 12.49 -17.66
CA LEU A 51 0.86 12.95 -18.48
C LEU A 51 -0.23 11.89 -18.67
N ARG A 52 -0.44 11.02 -17.67
CA ARG A 52 -1.51 10.01 -17.69
C ARG A 52 -2.79 10.49 -17.03
N GLY A 53 -3.91 10.00 -17.55
CA GLY A 53 -5.21 10.05 -16.88
C GLY A 53 -5.22 9.18 -15.62
N ILE A 54 -6.06 9.54 -14.65
CA ILE A 54 -6.14 8.82 -13.37
C ILE A 54 -6.64 7.37 -13.54
N GLU A 55 -7.52 7.13 -14.51
CA GLU A 55 -8.07 5.80 -14.82
C GLU A 55 -6.98 4.82 -15.29
N ASP A 56 -6.02 5.30 -16.09
CA ASP A 56 -4.86 4.51 -16.49
C ASP A 56 -3.98 4.16 -15.28
N CYS A 57 -3.86 5.08 -14.31
CA CYS A 57 -3.06 4.87 -13.12
C CYS A 57 -3.64 3.82 -12.19
N PHE A 58 -4.97 3.77 -12.05
CA PHE A 58 -5.65 2.69 -11.35
C PHE A 58 -5.47 1.35 -12.06
N THR A 59 -5.48 1.36 -13.38
CA THR A 59 -5.27 0.19 -14.22
C THR A 59 -3.84 -0.33 -14.08
N LEU A 60 -2.84 0.55 -14.02
CA LEU A 60 -1.43 0.15 -13.86
C LEU A 60 -1.08 -0.27 -12.43
N ASN A 61 -1.79 0.25 -11.42
CA ASN A 61 -1.47 0.04 -10.01
C ASN A 61 -2.66 -0.53 -9.22
N PRO A 62 -3.12 -1.76 -9.52
CA PRO A 62 -4.33 -2.33 -8.90
C PRO A 62 -4.18 -2.60 -7.40
N LYS A 63 -2.94 -2.69 -6.90
CA LYS A 63 -2.62 -2.94 -5.48
C LYS A 63 -2.56 -1.65 -4.65
N ALA A 64 -2.55 -0.48 -5.30
CA ALA A 64 -2.45 0.80 -4.62
C ALA A 64 -3.85 1.30 -4.21
N PRO A 65 -4.00 1.89 -3.01
CA PRO A 65 -5.26 2.49 -2.59
C PRO A 65 -5.64 3.68 -3.48
N LYS A 66 -6.72 3.53 -4.26
CA LYS A 66 -7.16 4.51 -5.29
C LYS A 66 -7.30 5.94 -4.75
N ALA A 67 -7.83 6.10 -3.54
CA ALA A 67 -8.01 7.41 -2.92
C ALA A 67 -6.67 8.15 -2.72
N LEU A 68 -5.62 7.44 -2.29
CA LEU A 68 -4.31 8.04 -2.05
C LEU A 68 -3.53 8.27 -3.34
N VAL A 69 -3.72 7.40 -4.34
CA VAL A 69 -3.22 7.64 -5.70
C VAL A 69 -3.84 8.91 -6.28
N PHE A 70 -5.16 9.07 -6.16
CA PHE A 70 -5.82 10.30 -6.60
C PHE A 70 -5.30 11.53 -5.83
N ALA A 71 -5.08 11.39 -4.52
CA ALA A 71 -4.52 12.47 -3.71
C ALA A 71 -3.13 12.91 -4.19
N GLY A 72 -2.23 11.97 -4.47
CA GLY A 72 -0.92 12.30 -5.03
C GLY A 72 -0.98 12.88 -6.44
N TRP A 73 -1.92 12.41 -7.26
CA TRP A 73 -2.12 12.91 -8.62
C TRP A 73 -2.59 14.37 -8.64
N LYS A 74 -3.55 14.76 -7.78
CA LYS A 74 -4.01 16.16 -7.67
C LYS A 74 -2.90 17.08 -7.16
N ASP A 75 -2.10 16.60 -6.20
CA ASP A 75 -1.03 17.41 -5.59
C ASP A 75 0.06 17.69 -6.63
N MET A 76 0.39 16.69 -7.45
CA MET A 76 1.33 16.90 -8.56
C MET A 76 0.72 17.75 -9.68
N ASP A 77 -0.58 17.64 -9.97
CA ASP A 77 -1.22 18.51 -10.97
C ASP A 77 -1.16 19.98 -10.55
N GLN A 78 -1.51 20.25 -9.29
CA GLN A 78 -1.40 21.57 -8.69
C GLN A 78 0.05 22.07 -8.79
N TYR A 79 1.01 21.24 -8.37
CA TYR A 79 2.43 21.59 -8.39
C TYR A 79 2.93 21.92 -9.80
N MET A 80 2.59 21.12 -10.81
CA MET A 80 2.97 21.39 -12.19
C MET A 80 2.35 22.69 -12.74
N ARG A 81 1.09 22.99 -12.38
CA ARG A 81 0.42 24.23 -12.80
C ARG A 81 1.04 25.47 -12.16
N GLU A 82 1.36 25.39 -10.88
CA GLU A 82 1.97 26.49 -10.13
C GLU A 82 3.41 26.75 -10.59
N ASN A 83 4.16 25.70 -10.94
CA ASN A 83 5.59 25.79 -11.26
C ASN A 83 5.91 25.71 -12.76
N LYS A 84 4.89 25.62 -13.63
CA LYS A 84 5.03 25.52 -15.09
C LYS A 84 5.97 24.37 -15.50
N LEU A 85 5.80 23.22 -14.86
CA LEU A 85 6.60 22.05 -15.16
C LEU A 85 6.00 21.29 -16.33
N ASP A 86 6.85 20.96 -17.31
CA ASP A 86 6.49 20.06 -18.37
C ASP A 86 6.51 18.61 -17.87
N GLY A 87 5.40 17.90 -18.12
CA GLY A 87 5.35 16.47 -17.86
C GLY A 87 6.17 15.69 -18.89
N THR A 88 6.66 14.52 -18.50
CA THR A 88 7.44 13.63 -19.37
C THR A 88 6.59 12.41 -19.73
N PRO A 89 6.09 12.27 -20.97
CA PRO A 89 5.27 11.12 -21.36
C PRO A 89 6.01 9.80 -21.07
N SER A 90 5.36 8.91 -20.33
CA SER A 90 5.92 7.60 -20.06
C SER A 90 5.81 6.67 -21.27
N VAL A 91 6.92 6.07 -21.68
CA VAL A 91 6.99 5.10 -22.78
C VAL A 91 6.68 3.65 -22.36
N LEU A 92 6.52 3.39 -21.06
CA LEU A 92 6.33 2.05 -20.52
C LEU A 92 4.84 1.69 -20.43
N GLY A 93 4.40 0.66 -21.18
CA GLY A 93 3.08 0.05 -21.03
C GLY A 93 2.97 -0.82 -19.77
N ARG A 94 1.78 -1.40 -19.53
CA ARG A 94 1.59 -2.39 -18.46
C ARG A 94 2.53 -3.57 -18.71
N SER A 95 3.52 -3.78 -17.84
CA SER A 95 4.29 -5.02 -17.84
C SER A 95 3.41 -6.15 -17.32
N GLU A 96 3.28 -7.22 -18.10
CA GLU A 96 2.64 -8.44 -17.59
C GLU A 96 3.40 -8.91 -16.34
N PRO A 97 2.70 -9.37 -15.29
CA PRO A 97 3.37 -9.93 -14.12
C PRO A 97 4.28 -11.06 -14.59
N ALA A 98 5.57 -10.96 -14.33
CA ALA A 98 6.52 -12.02 -14.68
C ALA A 98 6.03 -13.32 -14.05
N LYS A 99 5.66 -14.30 -14.88
CA LYS A 99 5.33 -15.65 -14.42
C LYS A 99 6.47 -16.16 -13.55
N PRO A 100 6.21 -16.73 -12.36
CA PRO A 100 7.25 -17.28 -11.51
C PRO A 100 8.11 -18.27 -12.30
N ALA A 101 9.44 -18.16 -12.17
CA ALA A 101 10.41 -18.91 -12.95
C ALA A 101 10.40 -20.45 -12.74
N ALA A 102 9.46 -20.96 -11.94
CA ALA A 102 9.33 -22.38 -11.61
C ALA A 102 9.04 -23.27 -12.83
N ASP A 103 8.40 -22.76 -13.89
CA ASP A 103 8.09 -23.56 -15.09
C ASP A 103 9.29 -23.75 -16.04
N ARG A 104 10.37 -22.95 -15.93
CA ARG A 104 11.55 -23.10 -16.79
C ARG A 104 12.48 -24.22 -16.36
N ALA A 105 12.49 -24.57 -15.07
CA ALA A 105 13.28 -25.71 -14.57
C ALA A 105 12.70 -27.05 -15.04
N ARG A 106 11.37 -27.19 -15.12
CA ARG A 106 10.72 -28.46 -15.48
C ARG A 106 10.79 -28.80 -16.97
N ARG A 107 10.92 -27.80 -17.85
CA ARG A 107 11.06 -28.01 -19.30
C ARG A 107 12.50 -28.36 -19.72
N GLY A 108 13.51 -27.87 -18.99
CA GLY A 108 14.91 -28.17 -19.27
C GLY A 108 15.30 -29.62 -18.97
N GLU A 109 14.69 -30.22 -17.95
CA GLU A 109 14.99 -31.60 -17.51
C GLU A 109 14.37 -32.68 -18.40
N ASP A 110 13.32 -32.37 -19.17
CA ASP A 110 12.64 -33.32 -20.07
C ASP A 110 13.37 -33.45 -21.43
N THR A 111 14.07 -32.40 -21.87
CA THR A 111 14.84 -32.38 -23.13
C THR A 111 16.21 -33.06 -23.06
N ASP A 112 16.70 -33.41 -21.86
CA ASP A 112 17.99 -34.09 -21.66
C ASP A 112 17.83 -35.62 -21.49
N ARG A 113 16.59 -36.14 -21.58
CA ARG A 113 16.24 -37.55 -21.42
C ARG A 113 15.51 -38.10 -22.66
N SER A 114 16.00 -37.81 -23.86
CA SER A 114 15.59 -38.44 -25.13
C SER A 114 16.75 -38.60 -26.08
#